data_AF-A0A060WWH6-F1
#
_entry.id   AF-A0A060WWH6-F1
#
_cell.length_a   1.000
_cell.length_b   1.000
_cell.length_c   1.000
_cell.angle_alpha   90.00
_cell.angle_beta   90.00
_cell.angle_gamma   90.00
#
_symmetry.space_group_name_H-M   'P 1'
#
loop_
_entity.id
_entity.type
_entity.pdbx_description
1 polymer ?
#
loop_
_entity_poly.entity_id
_entity_poly.type
_entity_poly.pdbx_seq_one_letter_code
_entity_poly.pdbx_strand_id
1 'polypeptide(L)' 'MQGSLHLVLYEKSCASPSQCGLSGEKHAACLNFTYQNYRCDTDLCNEAMAHAAPIWRGGALCILVIFSLILS' A
#
# COMPACT_ATOMS: atom_id res chain seq x y z
N MET A 1 -3.05 27.96 22.32
CA MET A 1 -3.08 26.49 22.22
C MET A 1 -2.05 26.10 21.19
N GLN A 2 -0.99 25.40 21.56
CA GLN A 2 0.07 24.98 20.64
C GLN A 2 -0.11 23.47 20.44
N GLY A 3 -0.60 23.08 19.26
CA GLY A 3 -0.80 21.66 18.92
C GLY A 3 0.50 21.04 18.45
N SER A 4 0.80 19.82 18.89
CA SER A 4 1.86 19.00 18.30
C SER A 4 1.32 18.28 17.06
N LEU A 5 1.95 18.51 15.90
CA LEU A 5 1.63 17.80 14.67
C LEU A 5 2.58 16.60 14.52
N HIS A 6 2.02 15.39 14.47
CA HIS A 6 2.77 14.16 14.21
C HIS A 6 2.33 13.59 12.85
N LEU A 7 3.24 13.61 11.87
CA LEU A 7 2.98 13.17 10.50
C LEU A 7 3.89 11.99 10.16
N VAL A 8 3.33 10.91 9.60
CA VAL A 8 4.09 9.77 9.09
C VAL A 8 3.68 9.54 7.63
N LEU A 9 4.65 9.57 6.73
CA LEU A 9 4.45 9.36 5.30
C LEU A 9 5.02 8.00 4.87
N TYR A 10 4.23 7.26 4.11
CA TYR A 10 4.67 6.00 3.49
C TYR A 10 4.73 6.19 1.98
N GLU A 11 5.95 6.13 1.43
CA GLU A 11 6.20 6.18 0.00
C GLU A 11 6.67 4.81 -0.50
N LYS A 12 6.18 4.41 -1.67
CA LYS A 12 6.54 3.15 -2.34
C LYS A 12 6.86 3.45 -3.79
N SER A 13 8.02 3.01 -4.24
CA SER A 13 8.52 3.25 -5.59
C SER A 13 9.49 2.13 -6.01
N CYS A 14 9.80 2.09 -7.30
CA CYS A 14 10.97 1.36 -7.78
C CYS A 14 12.22 2.18 -7.50
N ALA A 15 13.28 1.53 -7.02
CA ALA A 15 14.51 2.22 -6.64
C ALA A 15 15.76 1.48 -7.10
N SER A 16 16.81 2.25 -7.41
CA SER A 16 18.16 1.71 -7.64
C SER A 16 18.68 1.05 -6.35
N PRO A 17 19.43 -0.07 -6.42
CA PRO A 17 19.98 -0.74 -5.24
C PRO A 17 20.79 0.20 -4.32
N SER A 18 21.47 1.18 -4.90
CA SER A 18 22.26 2.19 -4.17
C SER A 18 21.44 3.18 -3.35
N GLN A 19 20.12 3.25 -3.56
CA GLN A 19 19.21 4.20 -2.89
C GLN A 19 18.35 3.54 -1.81
N CYS A 20 18.61 2.25 -1.50
CA CYS A 20 17.83 1.45 -0.58
C CYS A 20 18.60 1.11 0.71
N GLY A 21 17.86 0.78 1.79
CA GLY A 21 18.43 0.51 3.10
C GLY A 21 18.97 1.76 3.80
N LEU A 22 18.53 2.94 3.37
CA LEU A 22 19.00 4.22 3.90
C LEU A 22 18.06 4.74 4.98
N SER A 23 18.66 5.41 5.97
CA SER A 23 17.95 6.18 6.99
C SER A 23 18.64 7.52 7.19
N GLY A 24 17.87 8.57 7.48
CA GLY A 24 18.41 9.89 7.75
C GLY A 24 17.32 10.93 7.90
N GLU A 25 17.66 12.20 7.70
CA GLU A 25 16.71 13.30 7.66
C GLU A 25 16.58 13.87 6.24
N LYS A 26 15.37 14.32 5.92
CA LYS A 26 15.05 15.09 4.72
C LYS A 26 14.33 16.36 5.13
N HIS A 27 14.65 17.45 4.43
CA HIS A 27 13.95 18.72 4.58
C HIS A 27 13.04 18.94 3.37
N ALA A 28 11.73 19.04 3.60
CA ALA A 28 10.74 19.29 2.54
C ALA A 28 9.53 20.01 3.14
N ALA A 29 8.85 20.85 2.35
CA ALA A 29 7.64 21.56 2.78
C ALA A 29 7.78 22.29 4.14
N CYS A 30 8.96 22.87 4.42
CA CYS A 30 9.29 23.52 5.70
C CYS A 30 9.27 22.58 6.93
N LEU A 31 9.42 21.27 6.71
CA LEU A 31 9.41 20.24 7.73
C LEU A 31 10.67 19.37 7.62
N ASN A 32 11.19 18.97 8.77
CA ASN A 32 12.24 17.96 8.87
C ASN A 32 11.58 16.60 9.09
N PHE A 33 11.89 15.65 8.23
CA PHE A 33 11.38 14.29 8.32
C PHE A 33 12.53 13.32 8.49
N THR A 34 12.50 12.55 9.57
CA THR A 34 13.30 11.35 9.66
C THR A 34 12.69 10.30 8.73
N TYR A 35 13.50 9.71 7.86
CA TYR A 35 13.06 8.67 6.94
C TYR A 35 13.88 7.40 7.13
N GLN A 36 13.26 6.28 6.80
CA GLN A 36 13.89 4.98 6.67
C GLN A 36 13.27 4.28 5.46
N ASN A 37 14.08 3.59 4.67
CA ASN A 37 13.59 2.82 3.53
C ASN A 37 14.17 1.41 3.52
N TYR A 38 13.44 0.50 2.87
CA TYR A 38 13.87 -0.88 2.64
C TYR A 38 13.56 -1.27 1.20
N ARG A 39 14.16 -2.38 0.76
CA ARG A 39 14.00 -2.93 -0.58
C ARG A 39 13.49 -4.36 -0.51
N CYS A 40 12.81 -4.75 -1.57
CA CYS A 40 12.51 -6.11 -1.93
C CYS A 40 12.69 -6.28 -3.45
N ASP A 41 12.91 -7.52 -3.91
CA ASP A 41 13.38 -7.83 -5.28
C ASP A 41 12.40 -8.68 -6.11
N THR A 42 11.22 -8.96 -5.59
CA THR A 42 10.18 -9.69 -6.33
C THR A 42 9.13 -8.72 -6.89
N ASP A 43 8.46 -9.12 -7.96
CA ASP A 43 7.39 -8.30 -8.53
C ASP A 43 6.34 -7.96 -7.47
N LEU A 44 5.95 -6.69 -7.41
CA LEU A 44 4.90 -6.17 -6.53
C LEU A 44 5.16 -6.43 -5.02
N CYS A 45 6.40 -6.69 -4.62
CA CYS A 45 6.77 -6.99 -3.23
C CYS A 45 6.52 -5.84 -2.25
N ASN A 46 6.46 -4.61 -2.76
CA ASN A 46 6.19 -3.40 -1.99
C ASN A 46 4.69 -3.06 -1.96
N GLU A 47 3.80 -3.95 -2.38
CA GLU A 47 2.36 -3.69 -2.37
C GLU A 47 1.86 -3.21 -0.99
N ALA A 48 0.86 -2.33 -1.00
CA ALA A 48 0.09 -2.07 0.22
C ALA A 48 -0.45 -3.40 0.71
N MET A 49 -0.52 -3.59 2.04
CA MET A 49 -1.22 -4.73 2.63
C MET A 49 -2.55 -4.84 1.89
N ALA A 50 -2.67 -5.85 1.03
CA ALA A 50 -3.88 -6.08 0.29
C ALA A 50 -4.91 -6.31 1.39
N HIS A 51 -5.80 -5.35 1.59
CA HIS A 51 -7.03 -5.62 2.32
C HIS A 51 -7.66 -6.71 1.48
N ALA A 52 -7.49 -7.96 1.91
CA ALA A 52 -7.88 -9.13 1.15
C ALA A 52 -9.29 -8.85 0.64
N ALA A 53 -9.43 -8.57 -0.66
CA ALA A 53 -10.73 -8.27 -1.23
C ALA A 53 -11.56 -9.50 -0.89
N PRO A 54 -12.70 -9.34 -0.16
CA PRO A 54 -13.40 -10.49 0.36
C PRO A 54 -13.76 -11.39 -0.83
N ILE A 55 -13.14 -12.57 -0.84
CA ILE A 55 -13.24 -13.59 -1.90
C ILE A 55 -14.71 -13.91 -2.21
N TRP A 56 -15.59 -13.64 -1.24
CA TRP A 56 -17.04 -13.72 -1.35
C TRP A 56 -17.70 -12.86 -2.43
N ARG A 57 -17.14 -11.71 -2.83
CA ARG A 57 -17.75 -10.90 -3.90
C ARG A 57 -17.74 -11.65 -5.25
N GLY A 58 -16.71 -12.44 -5.53
CA GLY A 58 -16.64 -13.29 -6.72
C GLY A 58 -17.64 -14.44 -6.65
N GLY A 59 -17.74 -15.12 -5.50
CA GLY A 59 -18.67 -16.23 -5.31
C GLY A 59 -20.15 -15.84 -5.43
N ALA A 60 -20.55 -14.69 -4.90
CA ALA A 60 -21.93 -14.21 -4.96
C ALA A 60 -22.39 -13.92 -6.41
N LEU A 61 -21.52 -13.36 -7.24
CA LEU A 61 -21.82 -13.09 -8.65
C LEU A 61 -22.00 -14.40 -9.45
N CYS A 62 -21.19 -15.42 -9.20
CA CYS A 62 -21.35 -16.72 -9.85
C CYS A 62 -22.67 -17.39 -9.45
N ILE A 63 -23.05 -17.34 -8.17
CA ILE A 63 -24.31 -17.91 -7.68
C ILE A 63 -25.51 -17.20 -8.33
N LEU A 64 -25.47 -15.87 -8.45
CA LEU A 64 -26.52 -15.09 -9.12
C LEU A 64 -26.71 -15.50 -10.58
N VAL A 65 -25.61 -15.65 -11.34
CA VAL A 65 -25.67 -16.07 -12.75
C VAL A 65 -26.25 -17.49 -12.88
N ILE A 66 -25.81 -18.42 -12.02
CA ILE A 66 -26.34 -19.79 -12.03
C ILE A 66 -27.83 -19.79 -11.69
N PHE A 67 -28.25 -18.99 -10.69
CA PHE A 67 -29.65 -18.89 -10.27
C PHE A 67 -30.57 -18.31 -11.35
N SER A 68 -30.10 -17.32 -12.12
CA SER A 68 -30.85 -16.77 -13.26
C SER A 68 -31.01 -17.78 -14.40
N LEU A 69 -30.02 -18.65 -14.62
CA LEU A 69 -30.05 -19.67 -15.67
C LEU A 69 -30.98 -20.84 -15.34
N ILE A 70 -31.11 -21.22 -14.07
CA ILE A 70 -32.01 -22.31 -13.63
C ILE A 70 -33.48 -21.87 -13.51
N LEU A 71 -33.76 -20.57 -13.45
CA LEU A 71 -35.11 -20.01 -13.32
C LEU A 71 -35.71 -19.52 -14.65
N SER A 72 -34.95 -19.61 -15.75
CA SER A 72 -35.40 -19.28 -17.12
C SER A 72 -35.99 -20.47 -17.86
#